data_AF-A0A3C1G828-F1
#
_entry.id   AF-A0A3C1G828-F1
#
_cell.length_a   1.000
_cell.length_b   1.000
_cell.length_c   1.000
_cell.angle_alpha   90.00
_cell.angle_beta   90.00
_cell.angle_gamma   90.00
#
_symmetry.space_group_name_H-M   'P 1'
#
loop_
_entity.id
_entity.type
_entity.pdbx_description
1 polymer ?
#
loop_
_entity_poly.entity_id
_entity_poly.type
_entity_poly.pdbx_seq_one_letter_code
_entity_poly.pdbx_strand_id
1 'polypeptide(L)' 'MMTMYPVTGTRCGSTVGGTPLYVALREFKRRYLRHMLDAHGGNRTRTAAALSMQRTHLLLLIRRLGIDDR' A
#
# COMPACT_ATOMS: atom_id res chain seq x y z
N MET A 1 23.29 6.73 26.75
CA MET A 1 23.67 6.71 25.32
C MET A 1 22.44 6.31 24.52
N MET A 2 21.82 7.26 23.83
CA MET A 2 20.57 7.06 23.09
C MET A 2 20.90 6.85 21.61
N THR A 3 20.66 5.66 21.08
CA THR A 3 20.89 5.32 19.67
C THR A 3 19.84 6.00 18.80
N MET A 4 20.22 7.07 18.10
CA MET A 4 19.45 7.61 16.99
C MET A 4 19.48 6.61 15.83
N TYR A 5 18.33 6.11 15.41
CA TYR A 5 18.19 5.42 14.14
C TYR A 5 18.21 6.49 13.02
N PRO A 6 19.16 6.43 12.07
CA PRO A 6 19.11 7.31 10.91
C PRO A 6 17.91 6.88 10.06
N VAL A 7 16.86 7.70 10.08
CA VAL A 7 15.77 7.59 9.10
C VAL A 7 16.38 7.96 7.75
N THR A 8 16.75 6.95 6.97
CA THR A 8 17.20 7.14 5.60
C THR A 8 16.05 7.81 4.85
N GLY A 9 16.29 9.06 4.45
CA GLY A 9 15.40 9.82 3.59
C GLY A 9 14.97 8.95 2.43
N THR A 10 13.68 8.62 2.41
CA THR A 10 13.08 7.99 1.25
C THR A 10 13.16 9.03 0.16
N ARG A 11 14.06 8.84 -0.81
CA ARG A 11 14.09 9.64 -2.03
C ARG A 11 12.74 9.42 -2.71
N CYS A 12 11.78 10.31 -2.50
CA CYS A 12 10.52 10.36 -3.22
C CYS A 12 10.80 10.87 -4.63
N GLY A 13 11.40 10.02 -5.45
CA GLY A 13 11.36 10.17 -6.89
C GLY A 13 10.02 9.62 -7.37
N SER A 14 9.07 10.49 -7.72
CA SER A 14 7.93 10.10 -8.54
C SER A 14 7.39 11.30 -9.30
N THR A 15 8.03 11.59 -10.42
CA THR A 15 7.54 12.42 -11.53
C THR A 15 6.37 11.71 -12.23
N VAL A 16 5.19 11.68 -11.62
CA VAL A 16 3.95 11.30 -12.29
C VAL A 16 2.92 12.38 -12.00
N GLY A 17 2.56 13.15 -13.03
CA GLY A 17 1.74 14.36 -12.96
C GLY A 17 0.38 14.17 -12.29
N GLY A 18 0.36 14.36 -10.97
CA GLY A 18 -0.81 14.49 -10.12
C GLY A 18 -0.41 15.33 -8.90
N THR A 19 -1.38 15.94 -8.21
CA THR A 19 -1.11 16.74 -7.02
C THR A 19 -0.26 15.95 -6.02
N PRO A 20 0.71 16.58 -5.32
CA PRO A 20 1.68 15.87 -4.47
C PRO A 20 1.02 15.02 -3.39
N LEU A 21 -0.14 15.46 -2.87
CA LEU A 21 -0.95 14.69 -1.93
C LEU A 21 -1.57 13.42 -2.55
N TYR A 22 -2.06 13.49 -3.80
CA TYR A 22 -2.62 12.34 -4.49
C TYR A 22 -1.55 11.26 -4.73
N VAL A 23 -0.35 11.67 -5.12
CA VAL A 23 0.78 10.76 -5.35
C VAL A 23 1.22 10.09 -4.04
N ALA A 24 1.42 10.87 -2.98
CA ALA A 24 1.78 10.35 -1.66
C ALA A 24 0.72 9.39 -1.12
N LEU A 25 -0.57 9.73 -1.24
CA LEU A 25 -1.68 8.89 -0.79
C LEU A 25 -1.77 7.59 -1.59
N ARG A 26 -1.51 7.65 -2.91
CA ARG A 26 -1.50 6.46 -3.77
C ARG A 26 -0.36 5.52 -3.40
N GLU A 27 0.84 6.04 -3.17
CA GLU A 27 2.00 5.25 -2.73
C GLU A 27 1.79 4.66 -1.33
N PHE A 28 1.22 5.43 -0.40
CA PHE A 28 0.85 4.93 0.93
C PHE A 28 -0.15 3.78 0.84
N LYS A 29 -1.25 3.96 0.10
CA LYS A 29 -2.26 2.91 -0.11
C LYS A 29 -1.65 1.65 -0.73
N ARG A 30 -0.73 1.82 -1.67
CA ARG A 30 -0.01 0.71 -2.31
C ARG A 30 0.82 -0.08 -1.32
N ARG A 31 1.64 0.60 -0.51
CA ARG A 31 2.50 -0.04 0.50
C ARG A 31 1.68 -0.70 1.59
N TYR A 32 0.62 -0.04 2.06
CA TYR A 32 -0.27 -0.58 3.08
C TYR A 32 -0.98 -1.85 2.61
N LEU A 33 -1.58 -1.84 1.41
CA LEU A 33 -2.21 -3.04 0.86
C LEU A 33 -1.21 -4.18 0.67
N ARG A 34 -0.01 -3.89 0.17
CA ARG A 34 1.03 -4.90 -0.01
C ARG A 34 1.44 -5.54 1.32
N HIS A 35 1.62 -4.73 2.36
CA HIS A 35 1.95 -5.23 3.69
C HIS A 35 0.82 -6.10 4.28
N MET A 36 -0.43 -5.68 4.11
CA MET A 36 -1.60 -6.46 4.55
C MET A 36 -1.73 -7.78 3.80
N LEU A 37 -1.50 -7.78 2.48
CA LEU A 37 -1.52 -9.00 1.68
C LEU A 37 -0.41 -9.96 2.10
N ASP A 38 0.81 -9.46 2.33
CA ASP A 38 1.94 -10.25 2.82
C ASP A 38 1.67 -10.84 4.21
N ALA A 39 1.16 -10.03 5.14
CA ALA A 39 0.78 -10.46 6.49
C ALA A 39 -0.31 -11.54 6.51
N HIS A 40 -1.16 -11.59 5.47
CA HIS A 40 -2.20 -12.61 5.31
C HIS A 40 -1.84 -13.70 4.30
N GLY A 41 -0.58 -13.77 3.84
CA GLY A 41 -0.07 -14.79 2.93
C GLY A 41 -0.76 -14.80 1.57
N GLY A 42 -1.09 -13.63 1.01
CA GLY A 42 -1.80 -13.49 -0.26
C GLY A 42 -3.28 -13.85 -0.20
N ASN A 43 -3.82 -14.20 0.97
CA ASN A 43 -5.23 -14.56 1.10
C ASN A 43 -6.12 -13.32 1.06
N ARG A 44 -6.59 -13.00 -0.15
CA ARG A 44 -7.43 -11.83 -0.47
C ARG A 44 -8.73 -11.79 0.34
N THR A 45 -9.30 -12.94 0.67
CA THR A 45 -10.56 -13.02 1.45
C THR A 45 -10.31 -12.69 2.93
N ARG A 46 -9.22 -13.21 3.52
CA ARG A 46 -8.80 -12.84 4.88
C ARG A 46 -8.40 -11.38 4.98
N THR A 47 -7.70 -10.87 3.97
CA THR A 47 -7.30 -9.46 3.91
C THR A 47 -8.53 -8.54 3.82
N ALA A 48 -9.53 -8.91 3.02
CA ALA A 48 -10.80 -8.16 2.95
C ALA A 48 -11.54 -8.16 4.29
N ALA A 49 -11.58 -9.30 4.98
CA ALA A 49 -12.18 -9.42 6.30
C ALA A 49 -11.42 -8.58 7.36
N ALA A 50 -10.08 -8.58 7.33
CA ALA A 50 -9.25 -7.79 8.23
C ALA A 50 -9.39 -6.28 8.00
N LEU A 51 -9.62 -5.86 6.76
CA LEU A 51 -9.90 -4.47 6.39
C LEU A 51 -11.38 -4.10 6.56
N SER A 52 -12.23 -5.02 7.04
CA SER A 52 -13.69 -4.89 7.11
C SER A 52 -14.30 -4.35 5.82
N MET A 53 -13.72 -4.72 4.68
CA MET A 53 -14.08 -4.21 3.36
C MET A 53 -14.64 -5.34 2.51
N GLN A 54 -15.61 -5.02 1.66
CA GLN A 54 -16.14 -6.01 0.72
C GLN A 54 -15.04 -6.50 -0.22
N ARG A 55 -15.00 -7.82 -0.46
CA ARG A 55 -14.01 -8.46 -1.36
C ARG A 55 -13.97 -7.79 -2.74
N THR A 56 -15.12 -7.41 -3.28
CA THR A 56 -15.25 -6.70 -4.57
C THR A 56 -14.53 -5.35 -4.54
N HIS A 57 -14.72 -4.57 -3.46
CA HIS A 57 -14.05 -3.29 -3.29
C HIS A 57 -12.54 -3.43 -3.17
N LEU A 58 -12.07 -4.45 -2.45
CA LEU A 58 -10.64 -4.75 -2.36
C LEU A 58 -10.05 -5.10 -3.73
N LEU A 59 -10.72 -5.95 -4.51
CA LEU A 59 -10.28 -6.32 -5.86
C LEU A 59 -10.25 -5.12 -6.82
N LEU A 60 -11.25 -4.25 -6.76
CA LEU A 60 -11.27 -3.00 -7.54
C LEU A 60 -10.10 -2.09 -7.14
N LEU A 61 -9.79 -1.99 -5.85
CA LEU A 61 -8.69 -1.17 -5.34
C LEU A 61 -7.32 -1.73 -5.78
N ILE A 62 -7.15 -3.05 -5.71
CA ILE A 62 -5.96 -3.77 -6.18
C ILE A 62 -5.73 -3.50 -7.68
N ARG A 63 -6.77 -3.65 -8.50
CA ARG A 63 -6.71 -3.35 -9.94
C ARG A 63 -6.39 -1.88 -10.20
N ARG A 64 -7.01 -0.96 -9.47
CA ARG A 64 -6.80 0.49 -9.62
C ARG A 64 -5.41 0.95 -9.18
N LEU A 65 -4.82 0.27 -8.19
CA LEU A 65 -3.47 0.55 -7.69
C LEU A 65 -2.38 -0.24 -8.45
N GLY A 66 -2.74 -1.18 -9.32
CA GLY A 66 -1.81 -2.00 -10.08
C GLY A 66 -0.99 -2.96 -9.20
N ILE A 67 -1.58 -3.44 -8.10
CA ILE A 67 -0.93 -4.40 -7.19
C ILE A 67 -1.29 -5.81 -7.67
N ASP A 68 -0.75 -6.23 -8.81
CA ASP A 68 -0.98 -7.62 -9.25
C ASP A 68 -0.08 -8.54 -8.42
N ASP A 69 -0.69 -9.24 -7.48
CA ASP A 69 -0.08 -10.30 -6.69
C ASP A 69 -0.17 -11.58 -7.52
N ARG A 70 0.95 -11.92 -8.19
CA ARG A 70 1.13 -13.10 -9.03
C ARG A 70 1.40 -14.33 -8.19
#